data_AF-A0A967MNW6-F1
#
_entry.id   AF-A0A967MNW6-F1
#
_cell.length_a   1.000
_cell.length_b   1.000
_cell.length_c   1.000
_cell.angle_alpha   90.00
_cell.angle_beta   90.00
_cell.angle_gamma   90.00
#
_symmetry.space_group_name_H-M   'P 1'
#
loop_
_entity.id
_entity.type
_entity.pdbx_description
1 polymer ?
#
loop_
_entity_poly.entity_id
_entity_poly.type
_entity_poly.pdbx_seq_one_letter_code
_entity_poly.pdbx_strand_id
1 'polypeptide(L)' 'MARVAGVEIPDNKQVLFSLPYVYGIGRSTAGKILAQ' A
#
# COMPACT_ATOMS: atom_id res chain seq x y z
N MET A 1 -5.58 11.85 -1.43
CA MET A 1 -4.26 11.57 -0.82
C MET A 1 -4.39 10.88 0.52
N ALA A 2 -4.32 9.55 0.51
CA ALA A 2 -4.17 8.77 1.74
C ALA A 2 -2.68 8.71 2.12
N ARG A 3 -2.36 8.94 3.40
CA ARG A 3 -1.00 8.80 3.92
C ARG A 3 -0.92 7.57 4.82
N VAL A 4 -0.04 6.64 4.51
CA VAL A 4 0.13 5.38 5.25
C VAL A 4 1.59 5.26 5.69
N ALA A 5 1.83 5.11 6.99
CA ALA A 5 3.18 4.98 7.57
C ALA A 5 4.17 6.08 7.13
N GLY A 6 3.68 7.31 6.91
CA GLY A 6 4.49 8.44 6.43
C GLY A 6 4.65 8.53 4.91
N VAL A 7 4.21 7.53 4.16
CA VAL A 7 4.25 7.45 2.70
C VAL A 7 2.94 7.95 2.10
N GLU A 8 3.01 8.80 1.08
CA GLU A 8 1.83 9.21 0.31
C GLU A 8 1.42 8.13 -0.70
N ILE A 9 0.15 7.75 -0.65
CA ILE A 9 -0.47 6.85 -1.64
C ILE A 9 -1.13 7.70 -2.72
N PRO A 10 -0.73 7.53 -4.00
CA PRO A 10 -1.34 8.25 -5.11
C PRO A 10 -2.76 7.75 -5.38
N ASP A 11 -3.67 8.69 -5.64
CA ASP A 11 -5.10 8.42 -5.79
C ASP A 11 -5.44 7.66 -7.10
N ASN A 12 -4.58 7.77 -8.12
CA ASN A 12 -4.73 7.09 -9.42
C ASN A 12 -4.08 5.69 -9.47
N LYS A 13 -3.72 5.10 -8.33
CA LYS A 13 -3.06 3.80 -8.28
C LYS A 13 -3.80 2.85 -7.35
N GLN A 14 -3.99 1.61 -7.80
CA GLN A 14 -4.59 0.59 -6.95
C GLN A 14 -3.77 0.39 -5.68
N VAL A 15 -4.46 0.36 -4.54
CA VAL A 15 -3.88 0.26 -3.19
C VAL A 15 -2.90 -0.92 -3.06
N LEU A 16 -3.15 -2.03 -3.77
CA LEU A 16 -2.28 -3.21 -3.81
C LEU A 16 -0.85 -2.89 -4.27
N PHE A 17 -0.71 -1.97 -5.22
CA PHE A 17 0.58 -1.56 -5.77
C PHE A 17 1.14 -0.31 -5.10
N SER A 18 0.35 0.33 -4.23
CA SER A 18 0.78 1.49 -3.45
C SER A 18 1.32 1.10 -2.08
N LEU A 19 0.78 0.04 -1.47
CA LEU A 19 1.25 -0.53 -0.21
C LEU A 19 2.74 -0.91 -0.21
N PRO A 20 3.32 -1.43 -1.32
CA PRO A 20 4.75 -1.72 -1.38
C PRO A 20 5.69 -0.51 -1.32
N TYR A 21 5.16 0.72 -1.36
CA TYR A 21 5.96 1.90 -1.07
C TYR A 21 6.27 2.06 0.43
N VAL A 22 5.54 1.34 1.29
CA VAL A 22 5.82 1.28 2.72
C VAL A 22 6.91 0.25 2.97
N TYR A 23 7.98 0.67 3.64
CA TYR A 23 9.09 -0.20 4.01
C TYR A 23 8.59 -1.42 4.81
N GLY A 24 8.96 -2.62 4.36
CA GLY A 24 8.55 -3.88 4.98
C GLY A 24 7.22 -4.46 4.47
N ILE A 25 6.47 -3.77 3.61
CA ILE A 25 5.25 -4.31 2.99
C ILE A 25 5.57 -4.81 1.57
N GLY A 26 5.61 -6.13 1.37
CA GLY A 26 5.74 -6.75 0.04
C GLY A 26 4.38 -6.97 -0.64
N ARG A 27 4.38 -7.38 -1.91
CA ARG A 27 3.14 -7.70 -2.67
C ARG A 27 2.25 -8.73 -1.96
N SER A 28 2.83 -9.79 -1.41
CA SER A 28 2.08 -10.83 -0.70
C SER A 28 1.44 -10.30 0.58
N THR A 29 2.13 -9.44 1.32
CA THR A 29 1.61 -8.79 2.53
C THR A 29 0.53 -7.77 2.17
N ALA A 30 0.74 -6.99 1.11
CA ALA A 30 -0.26 -6.04 0.60
C ALA A 30 -1.56 -6.75 0.19
N GLY A 31 -1.46 -7.90 -0.49
CA GLY A 31 -2.62 -8.71 -0.84
C GLY A 31 -3.38 -9.25 0.38
N LYS A 32 -2.65 -9.67 1.44
CA LYS A 32 -3.27 -10.09 2.70
C LYS A 32 -3.97 -8.95 3.44
N ILE A 33 -3.35 -7.77 3.48
CA ILE A 33 -3.93 -6.56 4.11
C ILE A 33 -5.21 -6.14 3.40
N LEU A 34 -5.27 -6.25 2.07
CA LEU A 34 -6.46 -5.90 1.28
C LEU A 34 -7.56 -6.98 1.29
N ALA A 35 -7.21 -8.22 1.64
CA ALA A 35 -8.16 -9.32 1.76
C ALA A 35 -8.79 -9.40 3.16
N GLN A 36 -8.35 -8.55 4.09
CA GLN A 36 -8.88 -8.41 5.45
C GLN A 36 -9.84 -7.24 5.54
#